data_AF-A0A4Y2AH23-F1
#
_entry.id   AF-A0A4Y2AH23-F1
#
_cell.length_a   1.000
_cell.length_b   1.000
_cell.length_c   1.000
_cell.angle_alpha   90.00
_cell.angle_beta   90.00
_cell.angle_gamma   90.00
#
_symmetry.space_group_name_H-M   'P 1'
#
loop_
_entity.id
_entity.type
_entity.pdbx_description
1 polymer ?
#
loop_
_entity_poly.entity_id
_entity_poly.type
_entity_poly.pdbx_seq_one_letter_code
_entity_poly.pdbx_strand_id
1 'polypeptide(L)'
;MQRIGRIVKTQQELKEAVLPNVSQHFFDYSLLCQRAILAPRNEDVSVMNKQLLQELPGIVQVYKSIDTTCDTNGAVNYPVEFLNTLEPSGVLSHTLELRLGHQ
;
A
#
# COMPACT_ATOMS: atom_id res chain seq x y z
N MET A 1 1.30 -10.04 35.99
CA MET A 1 0.81 -10.13 34.60
C MET A 1 1.93 -9.66 33.68
N GLN A 2 2.56 -10.56 32.93
CA GLN A 2 3.53 -10.16 31.90
C GLN A 2 2.78 -9.52 30.74
N ARG A 3 3.25 -8.36 30.32
CA ARG A 3 2.68 -7.61 29.22
C ARG A 3 3.12 -8.31 27.92
N ILE A 4 2.17 -8.90 27.20
CA ILE A 4 2.40 -9.75 26.01
C ILE A 4 2.94 -8.92 24.82
N GLY A 5 2.88 -7.59 24.87
CA GLY A 5 3.40 -6.74 23.80
C GLY A 5 3.64 -5.29 24.17
N ARG A 6 4.31 -4.57 23.27
CA ARG A 6 4.53 -3.13 23.33
C ARG A 6 3.32 -2.41 22.76
N ILE A 7 2.77 -1.46 23.52
CA ILE A 7 1.73 -0.55 23.03
C ILE A 7 2.43 0.73 22.63
N VAL A 8 2.11 1.22 21.44
CA VAL A 8 2.63 2.46 20.86
C VAL A 8 1.49 3.46 20.70
N LYS A 9 1.82 4.75 20.64
CA LYS A 9 0.81 5.83 20.60
C LYS A 9 0.56 6.38 19.20
N THR A 10 1.51 6.19 18.29
CA THR A 10 1.46 6.77 16.95
C THR A 10 1.76 5.74 15.88
N GLN A 11 1.29 5.99 14.65
CA GLN A 11 1.61 5.17 13.48
C GLN A 11 3.13 5.17 13.20
N GLN A 12 3.81 6.31 13.41
CA GLN A 12 5.27 6.38 13.25
C GLN A 12 5.99 5.46 14.25
N GLU A 13 5.59 5.46 15.52
CA GLU A 13 6.18 4.55 16.51
C GLU A 13 5.94 3.08 16.14
N LEU A 14 4.78 2.74 15.60
CA LEU A 14 4.48 1.38 15.12
C LEU A 14 5.39 1.01 13.95
N LYS A 15 5.51 1.91 12.98
CA LYS A 15 6.34 1.74 11.78
C LYS A 15 7.79 1.49 12.16
N GLU A 16 8.38 2.34 12.99
CA GLU A 16 9.76 2.18 13.46
C GLU A 16 9.96 0.93 14.34
N ALA A 17 8.95 0.52 15.10
CA ALA A 17 9.03 -0.69 15.91
C ALA A 17 9.04 -1.97 15.06
N VAL A 18 8.32 -1.98 13.94
CA VAL A 18 8.21 -3.16 13.06
C VAL A 18 9.27 -3.12 11.96
N LEU A 19 9.36 -2.04 11.19
CA LEU A 19 10.27 -1.85 10.05
C LEU A 19 11.22 -0.66 10.29
N PRO A 20 12.20 -0.79 11.21
CA PRO A 20 13.11 0.31 11.53
C PRO A 20 13.98 0.68 10.33
N ASN A 21 14.12 1.98 10.08
CA ASN A 21 14.94 2.53 8.98
C ASN A 21 14.70 1.79 7.65
N VAL A 22 13.43 1.67 7.25
CA VAL A 22 13.03 0.86 6.08
C VAL A 22 13.80 1.20 4.80
N SER A 23 14.20 2.47 4.65
CA SER A 23 15.00 2.93 3.51
C SER A 23 16.40 2.31 3.44
N GLN A 24 17.02 2.02 4.59
CA GLN A 24 18.36 1.42 4.69
C GLN A 24 18.29 -0.11 4.58
N HIS A 25 17.22 -0.71 5.09
CA HIS A 25 17.02 -2.16 5.08
C HIS A 25 16.15 -2.66 3.91
N PHE A 26 15.85 -1.79 2.94
CA PHE A 26 14.98 -2.13 1.82
C PHE A 26 15.48 -3.35 1.01
N PHE A 27 16.79 -3.61 1.03
CA PHE A 27 17.40 -4.74 0.33
C PHE A 27 17.57 -5.98 1.21
N ASP A 28 17.20 -5.92 2.50
CA ASP A 28 17.18 -7.08 3.39
C ASP A 28 15.83 -7.81 3.25
N TYR A 29 15.76 -8.66 2.23
CA TYR A 29 14.58 -9.50 1.97
C TYR A 29 14.19 -10.36 3.17
N SER A 30 15.16 -10.86 3.94
CA SER A 30 14.88 -11.69 5.11
C SER A 30 14.15 -10.89 6.19
N LEU A 31 14.58 -9.65 6.44
CA LEU A 31 13.91 -8.76 7.38
C LEU A 31 12.50 -8.42 6.91
N LEU A 32 12.33 -8.07 5.64
CA LEU A 32 11.03 -7.68 5.07
C LEU A 32 10.02 -8.84 5.08
N CYS A 33 10.45 -10.07 4.78
CA CYS A 33 9.56 -11.24 4.77
C CYS A 33 9.14 -11.69 6.18
N GLN A 34 9.88 -11.34 7.23
CA GLN A 34 9.58 -11.79 8.60
C GLN A 34 8.63 -10.86 9.35
N ARG A 35 8.28 -9.70 8.77
CA ARG A 35 7.60 -8.62 9.49
C ARG A 35 6.38 -8.14 8.72
N ALA A 36 5.28 -7.92 9.44
CA ALA A 36 4.04 -7.42 8.88
C ALA A 36 3.36 -6.46 9.85
N ILE A 37 2.71 -5.44 9.31
CA ILE A 37 1.80 -4.58 10.04
C ILE A 37 0.38 -4.96 9.64
N LEU A 38 -0.43 -5.36 10.61
CA LEU A 38 -1.84 -5.72 10.41
C LEU A 38 -2.72 -4.63 10.99
N ALA A 39 -3.75 -4.23 10.25
CA ALA A 39 -4.76 -3.30 10.73
C ALA A 39 -6.18 -3.85 10.45
N PRO A 40 -7.19 -3.48 11.26
CA PRO A 40 -8.55 -3.96 11.08
C PRO A 40 -9.25 -3.39 9.84
N ARG A 41 -8.83 -2.20 9.38
CA ARG A 41 -9.43 -1.50 8.23
C ARG A 41 -8.42 -1.32 7.11
N ASN A 42 -8.89 -1.47 5.88
CA ASN A 42 -8.08 -1.28 4.67
C ASN A 42 -7.60 0.17 4.52
N GLU A 43 -8.38 1.14 5.00
CA GLU A 43 -8.02 2.57 5.01
C GLU A 43 -6.73 2.80 5.80
N ASP A 44 -6.62 2.21 6.99
CA ASP A 44 -5.45 2.31 7.86
C ASP A 44 -4.22 1.64 7.21
N VAL A 45 -4.43 0.48 6.56
CA VAL A 45 -3.38 -0.20 5.78
C VAL A 45 -2.90 0.67 4.62
N SER A 46 -3.83 1.30 3.89
CA SER A 46 -3.51 2.16 2.74
C SER A 46 -2.65 3.36 3.16
N VAL A 47 -3.02 4.03 4.26
CA VAL A 47 -2.23 5.15 4.82
C VAL A 47 -0.82 4.70 5.19
N MET A 48 -0.69 3.58 5.93
CA MET A 48 0.63 3.09 6.35
C MET A 48 1.49 2.62 5.18
N ASN A 49 0.90 1.91 4.20
CA ASN A 49 1.61 1.47 3.00
C ASN A 49 2.12 2.66 2.19
N LYS A 50 1.32 3.73 2.01
CA LYS A 50 1.76 4.94 1.33
C LYS A 50 2.92 5.63 2.06
N GLN A 51 2.85 5.74 3.39
CA GLN A 51 3.94 6.32 4.19
C GLN A 51 5.24 5.51 4.06
N LEU A 52 5.17 4.18 4.15
CA LEU A 52 6.33 3.30 3.97
C LEU A 52 6.91 3.42 2.55
N LEU A 53 6.06 3.38 1.52
CA LEU A 53 6.46 3.49 0.12
C LEU A 53 7.18 4.82 -0.18
N GLN A 54 6.80 5.91 0.50
CA GLN A 54 7.46 7.21 0.36
C GLN A 54 8.89 7.23 0.90
N GLU A 55 9.19 6.42 1.92
CA GLU A 55 10.52 6.33 2.54
C GLU A 55 11.47 5.41 1.76
N LEU A 56 10.94 4.49 0.97
CA LEU A 56 11.77 3.59 0.17
C LEU A 56 12.60 4.36 -0.87
N PRO A 57 13.88 4.01 -1.02
CA PRO A 57 14.71 4.56 -2.09
C PRO A 57 14.23 4.05 -3.45
N GLY A 58 14.61 4.76 -4.52
CA GLY A 58 14.29 4.38 -5.90
C GLY A 58 13.22 5.25 -6.56
N ILE A 59 13.03 5.06 -7.86
CA ILE A 59 12.10 5.86 -8.67
C ILE A 59 10.66 5.38 -8.41
N VAL A 60 9.75 6.33 -8.23
CA VAL A 60 8.31 6.03 -8.18
C VAL A 60 7.82 5.76 -9.59
N GLN A 61 7.17 4.62 -9.78
CA GLN A 61 6.48 4.25 -11.00
C GLN A 61 4.99 4.18 -10.69
N VAL A 62 4.20 4.92 -11.47
CA VAL A 62 2.76 4.97 -11.33
C VAL A 62 2.12 4.22 -12.49
N TYR A 63 1.32 3.21 -12.18
CA TYR A 63 0.56 2.42 -13.13
C TYR A 63 -0.92 2.75 -12.99
N LYS A 64 -1.60 2.96 -14.11
CA LYS A 64 -3.05 3.20 -14.13
C LYS A 64 -3.75 1.96 -14.66
N SER A 65 -4.87 1.60 -14.05
CA SER A 65 -5.74 0.55 -14.53
C SER A 65 -6.28 0.90 -15.92
N ILE A 66 -6.52 -0.13 -16.72
CA ILE A 66 -7.24 -0.02 -18.00
C ILE A 66 -8.67 -0.48 -17.73
N ASP A 67 -9.48 0.43 -17.19
CA ASP A 67 -10.86 0.14 -16.83
C ASP A 67 -11.71 0.17 -18.11
N THR A 68 -11.95 -1.01 -18.68
CA THR A 68 -12.81 -1.20 -19.85
C THR A 68 -13.93 -2.17 -19.53
N THR A 69 -15.16 -1.84 -19.96
CA THR A 69 -16.29 -2.73 -19.78
C THR A 69 -16.23 -3.86 -20.81
N CYS A 70 -16.51 -5.11 -20.39
CA CYS A 70 -16.60 -6.23 -21.33
C CYS A 70 -17.83 -6.12 -22.25
N ASP A 71 -18.86 -5.36 -21.84
CA ASP A 71 -20.03 -5.04 -22.65
C ASP A 71 -19.84 -3.69 -23.35
N THR A 72 -19.79 -3.71 -24.68
CA THR A 72 -19.65 -2.51 -25.52
C THR A 72 -20.88 -1.61 -25.46
N ASN A 73 -22.05 -2.15 -25.13
CA ASN A 73 -23.28 -1.36 -24.93
C ASN A 73 -23.31 -0.70 -23.54
N GLY A 74 -22.70 -1.35 -22.55
CA GLY A 74 -22.54 -0.84 -21.19
C GLY A 74 -21.51 0.29 -21.05
N ALA A 75 -20.61 0.47 -22.02
CA ALA A 75 -19.59 1.53 -22.00
C ALA A 75 -20.17 2.95 -21.93
N VAL A 76 -21.40 3.15 -22.44
CA VAL A 76 -22.12 4.44 -22.33
C VAL A 76 -22.66 4.66 -20.91
N ASN A 77 -23.00 3.57 -20.20
CA ASN A 77 -23.56 3.63 -18.84
C ASN A 77 -22.48 3.74 -17.76
N TYR A 78 -21.26 3.31 -18.05
CA TYR A 78 -20.12 3.31 -17.11
C TYR A 78 -18.91 3.96 -17.77
N PRO A 79 -18.88 5.31 -17.87
CA PRO A 79 -17.75 6.02 -18.44
C PRO A 79 -16.48 5.77 -17.62
N VAL A 80 -15.32 5.80 -18.28
CA VAL A 80 -14.03 5.48 -17.64
C VAL A 80 -13.73 6.46 -16.51
N GLU A 81 -14.18 7.70 -16.63
CA GLU A 81 -14.07 8.74 -15.61
C GLU A 81 -14.80 8.36 -14.32
N PHE A 82 -15.94 7.66 -14.44
CA PHE A 82 -16.66 7.13 -13.28
C PHE A 82 -16.02 5.86 -12.74
N LEU A 83 -15.53 4.95 -13.60
CA LEU A 83 -14.87 3.73 -13.13
C LEU A 83 -13.57 4.05 -12.38
N ASN A 84 -12.79 5.02 -12.87
CA ASN A 84 -11.56 5.48 -12.23
C ASN A 84 -11.78 6.12 -10.84
N THR A 85 -13.00 6.55 -10.48
CA THR A 85 -13.29 7.06 -9.14
C THR A 85 -13.73 5.98 -8.16
N LEU A 86 -13.98 4.76 -8.63
CA LEU A 86 -14.37 3.66 -7.76
C LEU A 86 -13.16 3.18 -6.96
N GLU A 87 -13.29 3.24 -5.63
CA GLU A 87 -12.35 2.60 -4.69
C GLU A 87 -13.08 1.54 -3.86
N PRO A 88 -13.57 0.45 -4.48
CA PRO A 88 -14.28 -0.59 -3.76
C PRO A 88 -13.32 -1.31 -2.81
N SER A 89 -13.80 -1.58 -1.59
CA SER A 89 -13.00 -2.26 -0.57
C SER A 89 -12.52 -3.63 -1.06
N GLY A 90 -11.21 -3.87 -0.99
CA GLY A 90 -10.58 -5.13 -1.41
C GLY A 90 -10.09 -5.16 -2.85
N VAL A 91 -10.24 -4.07 -3.61
CA VAL A 91 -9.66 -3.93 -4.96
C VAL A 91 -8.60 -2.83 -4.94
N LEU A 92 -7.55 -2.98 -5.75
CA LEU A 92 -6.56 -1.93 -5.95
C LEU A 92 -7.25 -0.68 -6.51
N SER A 93 -6.85 0.49 -6.02
CA SER A 93 -7.28 1.76 -6.62
C SER A 93 -6.88 1.78 -8.10
N HIS A 94 -7.60 2.55 -8.91
CA HIS A 94 -7.32 2.76 -10.34
C HIS A 94 -5.85 3.16 -10.61
N THR A 95 -5.13 3.62 -9.57
CA THR A 95 -3.71 3.92 -9.61
C THR A 95 -2.93 3.02 -8.64
N LEU A 96 -1.91 2.34 -9.15
CA LEU A 96 -0.93 1.58 -8.40
C LEU A 96 0.43 2.30 -8.43
N GLU A 97 0.89 2.74 -7.25
CA GLU A 97 2.22 3.32 -7.08
C GLU A 97 3.21 2.27 -6.58
N LEU A 98 4.35 2.14 -7.25
CA LEU A 98 5.42 1.22 -6.91
C LEU A 98 6.76 1.96 -6.85
N ARG A 99 7.71 1.44 -6.07
CA ARG A 99 9.11 1.88 -6.06
C ARG A 99 9.97 0.79 -6.68
N LEU A 100 10.86 1.17 -7.59
CA LEU A 100 11.81 0.23 -8.18
C LEU A 100 12.80 -0.24 -7.10
N GLY A 101 12.80 -1.54 -6.83
CA GLY A 101 13.90 -2.22 -6.16
C GLY A 101 15.13 -2.30 -7.06
N HIS A 102 16.32 -2.43 -6.46
CA HIS A 102 17.51 -2.84 -7.19
C HIS A 102 17.59 -4.37 -7.20
N GLN A 103 17.94 -4.93 -8.35
CA GLN A 103 18.16 -6.35 -8.59
C GLN A 103 19.61 -6.72 -8.31
#